data_AF-A0A8C2CGU9-F1
#
_entry.id   AF-A0A8C2CGU9-F1
#
_cell.length_a   1.000
_cell.length_b   1.000
_cell.length_c   1.000
_cell.angle_alpha   90.00
_cell.angle_beta   90.00
_cell.angle_gamma   90.00
#
_symmetry.space_group_name_H-M   'P 1'
#
loop_
_entity.id
_entity.type
_entity.pdbx_description
1 polymer ?
#
loop_
_entity_poly.entity_id
_entity_poly.type
_entity_poly.pdbx_seq_one_letter_code
_entity_poly.pdbx_strand_id
1 'polypeptide(L)'
;MAQWNQLQQLETRYLEQLYHLYSDSFPMELRQFLAPWIESQDWAYAANKESHATLVFHNLLGEIDQQYSRFLQENNVLYQHNLRRIKQHLQSKYLEKPMEIARIVARCLWEEQRLLQTATTDGQVAHPTGTVVTEKQQILEHNLQDIRKRVQDMEQKMKMLENLQDDFDFNYKTLKSAGELSQDLNGNSQAAATRQKMTQLEQMLSALDQLRRQIVTEMAGLLSAMDFVQKNLTDEELADWKRRQQIACIGGPPNICLDRLETWITSLAESQLQIRQQIKKLEELQQKVSYKGDPIIQHRPALEEKIVDLFRNLMKSAFVVERQPCMPMHPDRPLVIKTGVQFTTKVRLLVKFPELNYQLKIKVCIDKESGDVAAIRGSRKFNILGTNTKVMNMEESNNGSLSAEFKHLVIAWVTVGPLKQN
;
A
#
# COMPACT_ATOMS: atom_id res chain seq x y z
N MET A 1 14.91 0.45 32.38
CA MET A 1 13.85 0.16 31.40
C MET A 1 13.22 -1.17 31.81
N ALA A 2 11.90 -1.29 31.84
CA ALA A 2 11.24 -2.53 32.29
C ALA A 2 11.63 -3.71 31.38
N GLN A 3 11.80 -4.90 31.95
CA GLN A 3 12.01 -6.17 31.24
C GLN A 3 10.93 -6.38 30.17
N TRP A 4 9.70 -5.98 30.47
CA TRP A 4 8.58 -6.00 29.52
C TRP A 4 8.87 -5.30 28.20
N ASN A 5 9.53 -4.13 28.24
CA ASN A 5 9.83 -3.37 27.03
C ASN A 5 10.88 -4.09 26.15
N GLN A 6 11.78 -4.86 26.76
CA GLN A 6 12.77 -5.67 26.03
C GLN A 6 12.09 -6.87 25.36
N LEU A 7 11.13 -7.51 26.04
CA LEU A 7 10.35 -8.61 25.48
C LEU A 7 9.53 -8.19 24.26
N GLN A 8 8.95 -6.99 24.28
CA GLN A 8 8.18 -6.44 23.17
C GLN A 8 9.00 -6.18 21.90
N GLN A 9 10.33 -6.17 22.01
CA GLN A 9 11.25 -5.96 20.89
C GLN A 9 11.78 -7.28 20.30
N LEU A 10 11.39 -8.43 20.85
CA LEU A 10 11.80 -9.74 20.33
C LEU A 10 11.15 -10.07 18.98
N GLU A 11 11.80 -10.95 18.22
CA GLU A 11 11.25 -11.49 16.97
C GLU A 11 9.95 -12.27 17.21
N THR A 12 9.08 -12.32 16.20
CA THR A 12 7.73 -12.93 16.27
C THR A 12 7.73 -14.37 16.81
N ARG A 13 8.76 -15.17 16.50
CA ARG A 13 8.90 -16.54 17.01
C ARG A 13 9.03 -16.62 18.53
N TYR A 14 9.68 -15.64 19.16
CA TYR A 14 9.80 -15.58 20.62
C TYR A 14 8.56 -14.93 21.24
N LEU A 15 7.89 -14.02 20.52
CA LEU A 15 6.61 -13.47 20.96
C LEU A 15 5.52 -14.55 21.04
N GLU A 16 5.50 -15.52 20.12
CA GLU A 16 4.62 -16.68 20.23
C GLU A 16 4.89 -17.47 21.52
N GLN A 17 6.15 -17.76 21.85
CA GLN A 17 6.50 -18.43 23.10
C GLN A 17 6.12 -17.60 24.32
N LEU A 18 6.28 -16.27 24.27
CA LEU A 18 5.84 -15.34 25.30
C LEU A 18 4.33 -15.41 25.53
N TYR A 19 3.51 -15.51 24.46
CA TYR A 19 2.06 -15.62 24.60
C TYR A 19 1.64 -16.89 25.35
N HIS A 20 2.37 -18.00 25.20
CA HIS A 20 2.08 -19.25 25.92
C HIS A 20 2.39 -19.18 27.42
N LEU A 21 3.13 -18.16 27.89
CA LEU A 21 3.44 -17.98 29.32
C LEU A 21 2.26 -17.42 30.12
N TYR A 22 1.34 -16.70 29.46
CA TYR A 22 0.20 -16.06 30.11
C TYR A 22 -1.08 -16.84 29.89
N SER A 23 -1.92 -16.83 30.92
CA SER A 23 -3.24 -17.47 30.92
C SER A 23 -4.18 -16.69 31.82
N ASP A 24 -5.43 -17.12 31.95
CA ASP A 24 -6.39 -16.51 32.87
C ASP A 24 -5.87 -16.48 34.33
N SER A 25 -4.95 -17.39 34.69
CA SER A 25 -4.33 -17.44 36.02
C SER A 25 -3.43 -16.23 36.31
N PHE A 26 -2.80 -15.66 35.30
CA PHE A 26 -2.01 -14.43 35.37
C PHE A 26 -2.07 -13.74 34.00
N PRO A 27 -3.05 -12.83 33.80
CA PRO A 27 -3.33 -12.24 32.50
C PRO A 27 -2.18 -11.34 31.99
N MET A 28 -1.91 -11.39 30.69
CA MET A 28 -0.85 -10.62 30.05
C MET A 28 -1.09 -9.10 30.19
N GLU A 29 -2.35 -8.67 30.21
CA GLU A 29 -2.74 -7.28 30.41
C GLU A 29 -2.29 -6.77 31.78
N LEU A 30 -2.40 -7.61 32.82
CA LEU A 30 -1.93 -7.27 34.17
C LEU A 30 -0.41 -7.14 34.18
N ARG A 31 0.29 -8.10 33.56
CA ARG A 31 1.75 -8.09 33.42
C ARG A 31 2.23 -6.82 32.70
N GLN A 32 1.51 -6.37 31.67
CA GLN A 32 1.83 -5.17 30.89
C GLN A 32 1.54 -3.88 31.66
N PHE A 33 0.32 -3.72 32.20
CA PHE A 33 -0.09 -2.47 32.83
C PHE A 33 0.70 -2.16 34.11
N LEU A 34 1.13 -3.19 34.81
CA LEU A 34 1.89 -3.07 36.07
C LEU A 34 3.35 -3.51 35.93
N ALA A 35 3.89 -3.57 34.71
CA ALA A 35 5.24 -4.09 34.46
C ALA A 35 6.32 -3.51 35.39
N PRO A 36 6.45 -2.18 35.57
CA PRO A 36 7.49 -1.62 36.43
C PRO A 36 7.31 -2.00 37.91
N TRP A 37 6.06 -2.08 38.38
CA TRP A 37 5.78 -2.44 39.76
C TRP A 37 6.01 -3.93 40.00
N ILE A 38 5.48 -4.79 39.12
CA ILE A 38 5.66 -6.24 39.20
C ILE A 38 7.13 -6.60 39.22
N GLU A 39 7.94 -6.03 38.33
CA GLU A 39 9.38 -6.32 38.23
C GLU A 39 10.19 -5.82 39.45
N SER A 40 9.65 -4.89 40.23
CA SER A 40 10.31 -4.37 41.44
C SER A 40 10.11 -5.21 42.70
N GLN A 41 9.19 -6.19 42.67
CA GLN A 41 8.90 -7.04 43.84
C GLN A 41 9.73 -8.33 43.83
N ASP A 42 10.10 -8.82 45.02
CA ASP A 42 10.77 -10.13 45.17
C ASP A 42 9.73 -11.27 45.25
N TRP A 43 9.24 -11.66 44.08
CA TRP A 43 8.24 -12.75 43.97
C TRP A 43 8.79 -14.11 44.39
N ALA A 44 10.10 -14.34 44.28
CA ALA A 44 10.73 -15.58 44.73
C ALA A 44 10.70 -15.69 46.26
N TYR A 45 10.94 -14.58 46.96
CA TYR A 45 10.77 -14.52 48.41
C TYR A 45 9.30 -14.64 48.82
N ALA A 46 8.39 -13.94 48.13
CA ALA A 46 6.95 -14.04 48.37
C ALA A 46 6.42 -15.47 48.19
N ALA A 47 6.90 -16.19 47.17
CA ALA A 47 6.52 -17.58 46.90
C ALA A 47 6.88 -18.57 48.02
N ASN A 48 7.77 -18.18 48.94
CA ASN A 48 8.27 -18.99 50.05
C ASN A 48 7.89 -18.47 51.44
N LYS A 49 7.21 -17.31 51.54
CA LYS A 49 6.82 -16.71 52.82
C LYS A 49 5.41 -16.14 52.76
N GLU A 50 4.47 -16.80 53.43
CA GLU A 50 3.04 -16.47 53.39
C GLU A 50 2.72 -15.03 53.78
N SER A 51 3.27 -14.54 54.89
CA SER A 51 3.03 -13.14 55.33
C SER A 51 3.52 -12.11 54.30
N HIS A 52 4.58 -12.42 53.56
CA HIS A 52 5.06 -11.56 52.50
C HIS A 52 4.20 -11.69 51.23
N ALA A 53 3.77 -12.91 50.88
CA ALA A 53 2.83 -13.13 49.78
C ALA A 53 1.52 -12.37 49.99
N THR A 54 0.95 -12.41 51.20
CA THR A 54 -0.27 -11.68 51.56
C THR A 54 -0.08 -10.18 51.41
N LEU A 55 1.04 -9.64 51.87
CA LEU A 55 1.35 -8.20 51.73
C LEU A 55 1.46 -7.80 50.25
N VAL A 56 2.28 -8.51 49.48
CA VAL A 56 2.49 -8.21 48.05
C VAL A 56 1.20 -8.37 47.25
N PHE A 57 0.35 -9.34 47.59
CA PHE A 57 -0.95 -9.53 46.94
C PHE A 57 -1.91 -8.35 47.18
N HIS A 58 -2.00 -7.84 48.42
CA HIS A 58 -2.83 -6.66 48.69
C HIS A 58 -2.28 -5.41 48.00
N ASN A 59 -0.95 -5.26 47.96
CA ASN A 59 -0.32 -4.17 47.22
C ASN A 59 -0.61 -4.25 45.72
N LEU A 60 -0.57 -5.46 45.12
CA LEU A 60 -0.95 -5.68 43.72
C LEU A 60 -2.38 -5.22 43.44
N LEU A 61 -3.33 -5.54 44.32
CA LEU A 61 -4.71 -5.08 44.18
C LEU A 61 -4.82 -3.54 44.27
N GLY A 62 -4.03 -2.91 45.14
CA GLY A 62 -3.96 -1.46 45.25
C GLY A 62 -3.37 -0.79 43.99
N GLU A 63 -2.35 -1.39 43.39
CA GLU A 63 -1.79 -0.94 42.12
C GLU A 63 -2.80 -1.07 40.97
N ILE A 64 -3.61 -2.13 40.94
CA ILE A 64 -4.71 -2.26 39.98
C ILE A 64 -5.72 -1.12 40.14
N ASP A 65 -6.06 -0.73 41.38
CA ASP A 65 -6.96 0.41 41.63
C ASP A 65 -6.36 1.75 41.19
N GLN A 66 -5.04 1.93 41.38
CA GLN A 66 -4.35 3.11 40.92
C GLN A 66 -4.35 3.20 39.39
N GLN A 67 -4.05 2.10 38.69
CA GLN A 67 -4.11 2.08 37.21
C GLN A 67 -5.53 2.23 36.68
N TYR A 68 -6.52 1.63 37.34
CA TYR A 68 -7.93 1.82 37.00
C TYR A 68 -8.32 3.30 37.05
N SER A 69 -7.86 4.02 38.08
CA SER A 69 -8.10 5.47 38.22
C SER A 69 -7.46 6.29 37.10
N ARG A 70 -6.29 5.89 36.59
CA ARG A 70 -5.66 6.50 35.42
C ARG A 70 -6.47 6.26 34.15
N PHE A 71 -6.89 5.03 33.89
CA PHE A 71 -7.75 4.72 32.74
C PHE A 71 -9.14 5.36 32.81
N LEU A 72 -9.62 5.66 34.01
CA LEU A 72 -10.83 6.46 34.22
C LEU A 72 -10.64 7.90 33.73
N GLN A 73 -9.50 8.53 34.06
CA GLN A 73 -9.16 9.88 33.58
C GLN A 73 -8.97 9.92 32.05
N GLU A 74 -8.41 8.86 31.47
CA GLU A 74 -8.19 8.73 30.02
C GLU A 74 -9.46 8.33 29.25
N ASN A 75 -10.60 8.13 29.91
CA ASN A 75 -11.85 7.64 29.32
C ASN A 75 -11.71 6.31 28.53
N ASN A 76 -10.74 5.47 28.88
CA ASN A 76 -10.52 4.18 28.21
C ASN A 76 -11.41 3.08 28.80
N VAL A 77 -12.67 3.02 28.35
CA VAL A 77 -13.69 2.10 28.86
C VAL A 77 -13.27 0.62 28.74
N LEU A 78 -12.53 0.25 27.69
CA LEU A 78 -12.08 -1.12 27.48
C LEU A 78 -11.09 -1.55 28.58
N TYR A 79 -10.07 -0.73 28.85
CA TYR A 79 -9.08 -1.05 29.86
C TYR A 79 -9.65 -0.97 31.28
N GLN A 80 -10.60 -0.07 31.53
CA GLN A 80 -11.37 -0.04 32.78
C GLN A 80 -12.10 -1.37 33.02
N HIS A 81 -12.86 -1.84 32.02
CA HIS A 81 -13.58 -3.12 32.11
C HIS A 81 -12.63 -4.30 32.34
N ASN A 82 -11.52 -4.36 31.61
CA ASN A 82 -10.54 -5.44 31.71
C ASN A 82 -9.88 -5.48 33.10
N LEU A 83 -9.37 -4.35 33.62
CA LEU A 83 -8.77 -4.30 34.96
C LEU A 83 -9.77 -4.68 36.06
N ARG A 84 -11.03 -4.23 35.95
CA ARG A 84 -12.08 -4.61 36.92
C ARG A 84 -12.29 -6.12 36.95
N ARG A 85 -12.38 -6.75 35.77
CA ARG A 85 -12.55 -8.21 35.64
C ARG A 85 -11.33 -8.97 36.18
N ILE A 86 -10.12 -8.51 35.84
CA ILE A 86 -8.86 -9.10 36.33
C ILE A 86 -8.81 -9.02 37.86
N LYS A 87 -9.07 -7.86 38.46
CA LYS A 87 -9.08 -7.67 39.92
C LYS A 87 -10.02 -8.67 40.60
N GLN A 88 -11.25 -8.79 40.11
CA GLN A 88 -12.24 -9.73 40.63
C GLN A 88 -11.77 -11.18 40.52
N HIS A 89 -11.17 -11.56 39.38
CA HIS A 89 -10.61 -12.90 39.19
C HIS A 89 -9.49 -13.19 40.21
N LEU A 90 -8.51 -12.30 40.34
CA LEU A 90 -7.40 -12.48 41.27
C LEU A 90 -7.88 -12.60 42.72
N GLN A 91 -8.81 -11.73 43.14
CA GLN A 91 -9.41 -11.78 44.47
C GLN A 91 -10.11 -13.12 44.71
N SER A 92 -10.97 -13.56 43.79
CA SER A 92 -11.70 -14.82 43.95
C SER A 92 -10.78 -16.05 44.04
N LYS A 93 -9.64 -16.02 43.34
CA LYS A 93 -8.78 -17.19 43.16
C LYS A 93 -7.62 -17.27 44.16
N TYR A 94 -7.08 -16.13 44.58
CA TYR A 94 -5.82 -16.08 45.33
C TYR A 94 -5.89 -15.39 46.70
N LEU A 95 -7.03 -14.81 47.09
CA LEU A 95 -7.17 -14.13 48.38
C LEU A 95 -6.84 -15.04 49.56
N GLU A 96 -7.34 -16.28 49.54
CA GLU A 96 -7.08 -17.31 50.57
C GLU A 96 -5.74 -18.05 50.36
N LYS A 97 -5.05 -17.81 49.24
CA LYS A 97 -3.83 -18.55 48.85
C LYS A 97 -2.84 -17.68 48.06
N PRO A 98 -2.36 -16.56 48.66
CA PRO A 98 -1.54 -15.57 47.96
C PRO A 98 -0.17 -16.08 47.52
N MET A 99 0.33 -17.18 48.12
CA MET A 99 1.57 -17.82 47.68
C MET A 99 1.45 -18.45 46.29
N GLU A 100 0.26 -18.85 45.84
CA GLU A 100 0.09 -19.44 44.52
C GLU A 100 0.33 -18.43 43.40
N ILE A 101 -0.27 -17.23 43.50
CA ILE A 101 -0.02 -16.16 42.53
C ILE A 101 1.44 -15.71 42.58
N ALA A 102 2.06 -15.64 43.77
CA ALA A 102 3.48 -15.31 43.88
C ALA A 102 4.38 -16.30 43.12
N ARG A 103 4.07 -17.62 43.20
CA ARG A 103 4.78 -18.65 42.42
C ARG A 103 4.56 -18.51 40.91
N ILE A 104 3.34 -18.20 40.49
CA ILE A 104 3.01 -17.99 39.07
C ILE A 104 3.79 -16.81 38.52
N VAL A 105 3.74 -15.66 39.19
CA VAL A 105 4.45 -14.45 38.75
C VAL A 105 5.96 -14.65 38.75
N ALA A 106 6.52 -15.26 39.81
CA ALA A 106 7.95 -15.60 39.85
C ALA A 106 8.36 -16.50 38.68
N ARG A 107 7.55 -17.51 38.36
CA ARG A 107 7.79 -18.42 37.23
C ARG A 107 7.73 -17.68 35.90
N CYS A 108 6.71 -16.85 35.67
CA CYS A 108 6.58 -16.07 34.43
C CYS A 108 7.80 -15.16 34.23
N LEU A 109 8.21 -14.39 35.25
CA LEU A 109 9.37 -13.51 35.16
C LEU A 109 10.68 -14.27 34.89
N TRP A 110 10.83 -15.46 35.49
CA TRP A 110 11.98 -16.33 35.23
C TRP A 110 11.98 -16.89 33.80
N GLU A 111 10.83 -17.36 33.31
CA GLU A 111 10.68 -17.87 31.94
C GLU A 111 10.88 -16.75 30.90
N GLU A 112 10.40 -15.53 31.17
CA GLU A 112 10.67 -14.31 30.39
C GLU A 112 12.18 -14.01 30.31
N GLN A 113 12.90 -14.10 31.44
CA GLN A 113 14.34 -13.84 31.49
C GLN A 113 15.12 -14.91 30.71
N ARG A 114 14.70 -16.18 30.82
CA ARG A 114 15.26 -17.28 30.01
C ARG A 114 15.03 -17.04 28.51
N LEU A 115 13.84 -16.58 28.13
CA LEU A 115 13.50 -16.28 26.74
C LEU A 115 14.38 -15.15 26.16
N LEU A 116 14.61 -14.08 26.93
CA LEU A 116 15.53 -13.00 26.56
C LEU A 116 16.97 -13.51 26.35
N GLN A 117 17.44 -14.41 27.22
CA GLN A 117 18.76 -15.03 27.10
C GLN A 117 18.86 -15.87 25.82
N THR A 118 17.85 -16.71 25.54
CA THR A 118 17.80 -17.52 24.32
C THR A 118 17.78 -16.67 23.05
N ALA A 119 17.01 -15.59 23.03
CA ALA A 119 16.97 -14.67 21.90
C ALA A 119 18.32 -13.95 21.68
N THR A 120 19.02 -13.61 22.76
CA THR A 120 20.36 -12.99 22.68
C THR A 120 21.40 -13.96 22.10
N THR A 121 21.32 -15.25 22.44
CA THR A 121 22.23 -16.27 21.92
C THR A 121 21.95 -16.64 20.46
N ASP A 122 20.68 -16.68 20.07
CA ASP A 122 20.28 -16.95 18.68
C ASP A 122 20.52 -15.77 17.75
N GLY A 123 20.59 -14.54 18.28
CA GLY A 123 20.89 -13.32 17.52
C GLY A 123 22.28 -13.27 16.86
N GLN A 124 23.17 -14.23 17.14
CA GLN A 124 24.43 -14.41 16.40
C GLN A 124 24.25 -15.13 15.05
N VAL A 125 23.08 -15.72 14.79
CA VAL A 125 22.75 -16.35 13.50
C VAL A 125 21.54 -15.62 12.92
N ALA A 126 21.81 -14.59 12.12
CA ALA A 126 20.79 -13.72 11.54
C ALA A 126 19.78 -14.51 10.69
N HIS A 127 18.55 -14.63 11.17
CA HIS A 127 17.39 -15.00 10.37
C HIS A 127 16.38 -13.85 10.40
N PRO A 128 16.33 -12.99 9.37
CA PRO A 128 15.40 -11.89 9.34
C PRO A 128 13.99 -12.40 8.99
N THR A 129 13.14 -12.60 10.00
CA THR A 129 11.70 -12.89 9.81
C THR A 129 10.77 -11.89 10.48
N GLY A 130 11.27 -10.69 10.83
CA GLY A 130 10.42 -9.55 11.17
C GLY A 130 9.95 -8.81 9.91
N THR A 131 8.86 -8.06 10.02
CA THR A 131 8.38 -7.06 9.06
C THR A 131 9.33 -5.85 8.99
N VAL A 132 10.63 -6.11 8.81
CA VAL A 132 11.64 -5.08 8.61
C VAL A 132 11.53 -4.66 7.17
N VAL A 133 11.27 -3.38 6.94
CA VAL A 133 11.35 -2.80 5.60
C VAL A 133 12.74 -3.10 5.05
N THR A 134 12.82 -3.89 3.98
CA THR A 134 14.10 -4.27 3.39
C THR A 134 14.77 -3.04 2.76
N GLU A 135 16.10 -3.03 2.68
CA GLU A 135 16.86 -1.96 2.01
C GLU A 135 16.33 -1.70 0.59
N LYS A 136 16.04 -2.77 -0.14
CA LYS A 136 15.39 -2.73 -1.47
C LYS A 136 14.07 -1.95 -1.46
N GLN A 137 13.22 -2.17 -0.46
CA GLN A 137 11.95 -1.48 -0.33
C GLN A 137 12.12 -0.01 0.07
N GLN A 138 13.17 0.34 0.82
CA GLN A 138 13.51 1.74 1.12
C GLN A 138 13.96 2.47 -0.15
N ILE A 139 14.80 1.82 -0.97
CA ILE A 139 15.26 2.35 -2.26
C ILE A 139 14.07 2.57 -3.19
N LEU A 140 13.14 1.62 -3.27
CA LEU A 140 11.92 1.76 -4.08
C LEU A 140 11.07 2.94 -3.63
N GLU A 141 10.89 3.10 -2.32
CA GLU A 141 10.11 4.18 -1.74
C GLU A 141 10.75 5.55 -1.98
N HIS A 142 12.07 5.65 -1.88
CA HIS A 142 12.83 6.84 -2.25
C HIS A 142 12.65 7.18 -3.73
N ASN A 143 12.81 6.21 -4.63
CA ASN A 143 12.63 6.44 -6.07
C ASN A 143 11.20 6.90 -6.41
N LEU A 144 10.18 6.41 -5.71
CA LEU A 144 8.78 6.85 -5.88
C LEU A 144 8.56 8.29 -5.37
N GLN A 145 9.24 8.69 -4.29
CA GLN A 145 9.21 10.07 -3.81
C GLN A 145 9.91 11.01 -4.81
N ASP A 146 11.04 10.58 -5.37
CA ASP A 146 11.75 11.34 -6.40
C ASP A 146 10.93 11.52 -7.67
N ILE A 147 10.20 10.48 -8.12
CA ILE A 147 9.26 10.59 -9.24
C ILE A 147 8.20 11.66 -8.91
N ARG A 148 7.55 11.58 -7.74
CA ARG A 148 6.52 12.55 -7.34
C ARG A 148 7.05 13.98 -7.33
N LYS A 149 8.25 14.19 -6.79
CA LYS A 149 8.89 15.50 -6.78
C LYS A 149 9.15 16.02 -8.19
N ARG A 150 9.72 15.20 -9.06
CA ARG A 150 10.00 15.59 -10.46
C ARG A 150 8.74 15.91 -11.26
N VAL A 151 7.63 15.22 -10.98
CA VAL A 151 6.32 15.53 -11.57
C VAL A 151 5.82 16.91 -11.11
N GLN A 152 5.97 17.25 -9.82
CA GLN A 152 5.62 18.56 -9.28
C GLN A 152 6.50 19.68 -9.86
N ASP A 153 7.81 19.45 -9.98
CA ASP A 153 8.74 20.39 -10.61
C ASP A 153 8.37 20.62 -12.07
N MET A 154 7.97 19.57 -12.78
CA MET A 154 7.47 19.66 -14.16
C MET A 154 6.18 20.50 -14.25
N GLU A 155 5.26 20.33 -13.30
CA GLU A 155 4.03 21.14 -13.22
C GLU A 155 4.34 22.64 -13.13
N GLN A 156 5.35 23.01 -12.33
CA GLN A 156 5.77 24.41 -12.22
C GLN A 156 6.38 24.93 -13.52
N LYS A 157 7.22 24.13 -14.20
CA LYS A 157 7.79 24.49 -15.50
C LYS A 157 6.73 24.63 -16.59
N MET A 158 5.71 23.78 -16.56
CA MET A 158 4.56 23.88 -17.48
C MET A 158 3.81 25.21 -17.30
N LYS A 159 3.59 25.65 -16.05
CA LYS A 159 2.98 26.97 -15.76
C LYS A 159 3.86 28.12 -16.22
N MET A 160 5.18 28.02 -16.03
CA MET A 160 6.12 29.03 -16.54
C MET A 160 6.08 29.12 -18.06
N LEU A 161 6.00 27.97 -18.75
CA LEU A 161 5.90 27.91 -20.21
C LEU A 161 4.59 28.56 -20.69
N GLU A 162 3.47 28.24 -20.05
CA GLU A 162 2.16 28.81 -20.39
C GLU A 162 2.17 30.34 -20.23
N ASN A 163 2.64 30.85 -19.09
CA ASN A 163 2.71 32.30 -18.83
C ASN A 163 3.60 33.03 -19.86
N LEU A 164 4.81 32.50 -20.12
CA LEU A 164 5.73 33.12 -21.08
C LEU A 164 5.13 33.13 -22.50
N GLN A 165 4.35 32.11 -22.83
CA GLN A 165 3.71 32.00 -24.12
C GLN A 165 2.52 32.96 -24.26
N ASP A 166 1.72 33.12 -23.21
CA ASP A 166 0.62 34.08 -23.18
C ASP A 166 1.15 35.52 -23.24
N ASP A 167 2.25 35.83 -22.53
CA ASP A 167 2.94 37.13 -22.62
C ASP A 167 3.48 37.38 -24.04
N PHE A 168 4.06 36.35 -24.68
CA PHE A 168 4.54 36.44 -26.05
C PHE A 168 3.38 36.72 -27.02
N ASP A 169 2.28 35.97 -26.92
CA ASP A 169 1.10 36.13 -27.77
C ASP A 169 0.47 37.53 -27.61
N PHE A 170 0.36 38.02 -26.37
CA PHE A 170 -0.11 39.37 -26.09
C PHE A 170 0.78 40.45 -26.73
N ASN A 171 2.10 40.35 -26.53
CA ASN A 171 3.06 41.31 -27.08
C ASN A 171 3.07 41.26 -28.63
N TYR A 172 2.97 40.07 -29.21
CA TYR A 172 2.93 39.88 -30.67
C TYR A 172 1.67 40.50 -31.28
N LYS A 173 0.50 40.23 -30.70
CA LYS A 173 -0.78 40.82 -31.12
C LYS A 173 -0.76 42.34 -31.00
N THR A 174 -0.24 42.86 -29.89
CA THR A 174 -0.12 44.31 -29.66
C THR A 174 0.76 44.96 -30.74
N LEU A 175 1.91 44.37 -31.06
CA LEU A 175 2.81 44.89 -32.09
C LEU A 175 2.18 44.83 -33.48
N LYS A 176 1.49 43.72 -33.79
CA LYS A 176 0.79 43.53 -35.08
C LYS A 176 -0.31 44.58 -35.28
N SER A 177 -1.19 44.75 -34.29
CA SER A 177 -2.26 45.75 -34.34
C SER A 177 -1.72 47.18 -34.42
N ALA A 178 -0.62 47.48 -33.74
CA ALA A 178 0.05 48.79 -33.84
C ALA A 178 0.66 49.03 -35.23
N GLY A 179 1.24 47.99 -35.84
CA GLY A 179 1.79 48.05 -37.20
C GLY A 179 0.73 48.23 -38.29
N GLU A 180 -0.47 47.68 -38.09
CA GLU A 180 -1.64 47.87 -38.96
C GLU A 180 -2.21 49.29 -38.85
N LEU A 181 -2.15 49.92 -37.67
CA LEU A 181 -2.58 51.32 -37.45
C LEU A 181 -1.55 52.38 -37.90
N SER A 182 -0.27 52.02 -38.04
CA SER A 182 0.82 52.98 -38.29
C SER A 182 1.14 53.24 -39.77
N GLN A 183 0.29 52.79 -40.71
CA GLN A 183 0.50 53.05 -42.15
C GLN A 183 0.43 54.55 -42.53
N ASP A 184 -0.01 55.45 -41.65
CA ASP A 184 -0.33 56.84 -42.00
C ASP A 184 0.58 57.96 -41.46
N LEU A 185 1.59 57.76 -40.59
CA LEU A 185 2.36 58.90 -40.03
C LEU A 185 3.87 58.67 -39.77
N ASN A 186 4.69 59.58 -40.33
CA ASN A 186 6.11 59.97 -40.08
C ASN A 186 7.10 58.98 -39.43
N GLY A 187 8.07 58.51 -40.22
CA GLY A 187 8.90 57.32 -39.95
C GLY A 187 10.39 57.53 -39.63
N ASN A 188 10.74 57.76 -38.36
CA ASN A 188 12.08 57.38 -37.88
C ASN A 188 12.11 56.96 -36.39
N SER A 189 11.42 57.70 -35.50
CA SER A 189 11.33 57.34 -34.07
C SER A 189 10.43 56.13 -33.81
N GLN A 190 9.30 56.01 -34.53
CA GLN A 190 8.44 54.82 -34.47
C GLN A 190 9.14 53.57 -35.04
N ALA A 191 9.93 53.70 -36.10
CA ALA A 191 10.67 52.58 -36.68
C ALA A 191 11.71 51.99 -35.71
N ALA A 192 12.38 52.84 -34.92
CA ALA A 192 13.30 52.40 -33.86
C ALA A 192 12.57 51.67 -32.73
N ALA A 193 11.42 52.19 -32.27
CA ALA A 193 10.60 51.56 -31.24
C ALA A 193 10.03 50.20 -31.69
N THR A 194 9.56 50.09 -32.94
CA THR A 194 9.08 48.84 -33.52
C THR A 194 10.20 47.81 -33.64
N ARG A 195 11.42 48.22 -34.06
CA ARG A 195 12.60 47.32 -34.06
C ARG A 195 12.91 46.80 -32.67
N GLN A 196 12.90 47.66 -31.65
CA GLN A 196 13.16 47.24 -30.27
C GLN A 196 12.13 46.21 -29.78
N LYS A 197 10.84 46.43 -30.08
CA LYS A 197 9.76 45.47 -29.76
C LYS A 197 9.92 44.14 -30.51
N MET A 198 10.36 44.17 -31.77
CA MET A 198 10.65 42.95 -32.53
C MET A 198 11.80 42.15 -31.92
N THR A 199 12.89 42.81 -31.53
CA THR A 199 14.01 42.15 -30.82
C THR A 199 13.57 41.56 -29.48
N GLN A 200 12.66 42.23 -28.75
CA GLN A 200 12.09 41.69 -27.52
C GLN A 200 11.28 40.40 -27.80
N LEU A 201 10.46 40.38 -28.85
CA LEU A 201 9.70 39.19 -29.25
C LEU A 201 10.62 38.03 -29.67
N GLU A 202 11.70 38.31 -30.39
CA GLU A 202 12.71 37.31 -30.76
C GLU A 202 13.38 36.69 -29.51
N GLN A 203 13.69 37.51 -28.50
CA GLN A 203 14.22 37.02 -27.22
C GLN A 203 13.21 36.14 -26.48
N MET A 204 11.93 36.56 -26.43
CA MET A 204 10.87 35.76 -25.82
C MET A 204 10.67 34.42 -26.55
N LEU A 205 10.72 34.42 -27.88
CA LEU A 205 10.62 33.19 -28.68
C LEU A 205 11.80 32.25 -28.44
N SER A 206 13.02 32.79 -28.31
CA SER A 206 14.22 32.03 -27.95
C SER A 206 14.09 31.40 -26.56
N ALA A 207 13.60 32.16 -25.58
CA ALA A 207 13.34 31.67 -24.23
C ALA A 207 12.25 30.57 -24.22
N LEU A 208 11.18 30.73 -25.01
CA LEU A 208 10.16 29.69 -25.22
C LEU A 208 10.77 28.41 -25.78
N ASP A 209 11.61 28.50 -26.81
CA ASP A 209 12.26 27.33 -27.39
C ASP A 209 13.16 26.61 -26.38
N GLN A 210 13.97 27.36 -25.64
CA GLN A 210 14.83 26.80 -24.61
C GLN A 210 14.02 26.06 -23.53
N LEU A 211 12.93 26.68 -23.05
CA LEU A 211 12.08 26.08 -22.03
C LEU A 211 11.34 24.83 -22.55
N ARG A 212 10.86 24.86 -23.80
CA ARG A 212 10.26 23.69 -24.46
C ARG A 212 11.25 22.53 -24.59
N ARG A 213 12.49 22.79 -25.03
CA ARG A 213 13.56 21.77 -25.09
C ARG A 213 13.84 21.16 -23.72
N GLN A 214 13.93 22.01 -22.71
CA GLN A 214 14.17 21.56 -21.34
C GLN A 214 13.04 20.65 -20.84
N ILE A 215 11.79 21.10 -20.97
CA ILE A 215 10.59 20.34 -20.54
C ILE A 215 10.55 18.97 -21.23
N VAL A 216 10.68 18.93 -22.56
CA VAL A 216 10.64 17.68 -23.33
C VAL A 216 11.75 16.71 -22.91
N THR A 217 12.96 17.22 -22.70
CA THR A 217 14.12 16.40 -22.29
C THR A 217 13.92 15.83 -20.89
N GLU A 218 13.47 16.66 -19.95
CA GLU A 218 13.21 16.25 -18.58
C GLU A 218 12.02 15.28 -18.46
N MET A 219 10.96 15.48 -19.26
CA MET A 219 9.85 14.53 -19.39
C MET A 219 10.35 13.17 -19.90
N ALA A 220 11.18 13.14 -20.94
CA ALA A 220 11.75 11.89 -21.45
C ALA A 220 12.56 11.15 -20.38
N GLY A 221 13.40 11.87 -19.62
CA GLY A 221 14.14 11.32 -18.49
C GLY A 221 13.25 10.86 -17.34
N LEU A 222 12.11 11.52 -17.11
CA LEU A 222 11.15 11.14 -16.08
C LEU A 222 10.40 9.86 -16.47
N LEU A 223 9.98 9.73 -17.73
CA LEU A 223 9.37 8.50 -18.23
C LEU A 223 10.32 7.31 -18.16
N SER A 224 11.63 7.51 -18.36
CA SER A 224 12.63 6.44 -18.17
C SER A 224 12.80 6.04 -16.71
N ALA A 225 12.76 7.00 -15.77
CA ALA A 225 12.77 6.69 -14.34
C ALA A 225 11.48 5.97 -13.90
N MET A 226 10.32 6.39 -14.41
CA MET A 226 9.05 5.70 -14.18
C MET A 226 9.08 4.26 -14.68
N ASP A 227 9.62 4.00 -15.87
CA ASP A 227 9.78 2.64 -16.40
C ASP A 227 10.64 1.76 -15.48
N PHE A 228 11.78 2.28 -15.02
CA PHE A 228 12.67 1.57 -14.11
C PHE A 228 11.98 1.22 -12.78
N VAL A 229 11.33 2.20 -12.15
CA VAL A 229 10.61 1.99 -10.89
C VAL A 229 9.44 1.03 -11.08
N GLN A 230 8.71 1.15 -12.19
CA GLN A 230 7.60 0.25 -12.52
C GLN A 230 8.06 -1.19 -12.62
N LYS A 231 9.18 -1.47 -13.31
CA LYS A 231 9.74 -2.82 -13.45
C LYS A 231 10.11 -3.42 -12.09
N ASN A 232 10.81 -2.68 -11.23
CA ASN A 232 11.14 -3.16 -9.89
C ASN A 232 9.87 -3.48 -9.07
N LEU A 233 8.85 -2.65 -9.22
CA LEU A 233 7.57 -2.84 -8.54
C LEU A 233 6.83 -4.09 -9.05
N THR A 234 6.73 -4.28 -10.38
CA THR A 234 5.92 -5.36 -10.98
C THR A 234 6.63 -6.70 -11.03
N ASP A 235 7.92 -6.68 -11.37
CA ASP A 235 8.68 -7.88 -11.68
C ASP A 235 9.36 -8.45 -10.43
N GLU A 236 9.50 -7.63 -9.39
CA GLU A 236 10.10 -8.04 -8.13
C GLU A 236 9.10 -8.00 -6.98
N GLU A 237 8.69 -6.82 -6.48
CA GLU A 237 7.86 -6.75 -5.25
C GLU A 237 6.48 -7.44 -5.42
N LEU A 238 5.83 -7.23 -6.57
CA LEU A 238 4.56 -7.87 -6.87
C LEU A 238 4.74 -9.38 -7.16
N ALA A 239 5.84 -9.78 -7.80
CA ALA A 239 6.16 -11.19 -8.04
C ALA A 239 6.43 -11.93 -6.73
N ASP A 240 7.18 -11.31 -5.82
CA ASP A 240 7.46 -11.82 -4.47
C ASP A 240 6.18 -11.93 -3.64
N TRP A 241 5.28 -10.94 -3.73
CA TRP A 241 3.96 -11.05 -3.11
C TRP A 241 3.14 -12.21 -3.68
N LYS A 242 3.09 -12.38 -5.02
CA LYS A 242 2.41 -13.53 -5.65
C LYS A 242 3.00 -14.85 -5.15
N ARG A 243 4.33 -14.93 -5.02
CA ARG A 243 5.00 -16.13 -4.49
C ARG A 243 4.65 -16.39 -3.04
N ARG A 244 4.64 -15.36 -2.18
CA ARG A 244 4.17 -15.48 -0.79
C ARG A 244 2.72 -15.91 -0.71
N GLN A 245 1.85 -15.41 -1.59
CA GLN A 245 0.45 -15.84 -1.66
C GLN A 245 0.32 -17.33 -2.01
N GLN A 246 1.11 -17.84 -2.96
CA GLN A 246 1.15 -19.27 -3.28
C GLN A 246 1.57 -20.12 -2.07
N ILE A 247 2.61 -19.68 -1.34
CA ILE A 247 3.11 -20.36 -0.14
C ILE A 247 2.05 -20.35 0.97
N ALA A 248 1.38 -19.22 1.19
CA ALA A 248 0.30 -19.11 2.17
C ALA A 248 -0.89 -20.04 1.82
N CYS A 249 -1.21 -20.21 0.53
CA CYS A 249 -2.27 -21.13 0.09
C CYS A 249 -1.98 -22.60 0.39
N ILE A 250 -0.72 -22.98 0.63
CA ILE A 250 -0.32 -24.36 0.99
C ILE A 250 0.03 -24.51 2.47
N GLY A 251 -0.38 -23.56 3.32
CA GLY A 251 -0.18 -23.61 4.77
C GLY A 251 1.08 -22.90 5.28
N GLY A 252 1.76 -22.13 4.43
CA GLY A 252 2.86 -21.27 4.87
C GLY A 252 2.39 -19.99 5.58
N PRO A 253 3.33 -19.11 5.98
CA PRO A 253 3.02 -17.93 6.79
C PRO A 253 2.07 -16.95 6.07
N PRO A 254 1.08 -16.36 6.77
CA PRO A 254 -0.02 -15.61 6.14
C PRO A 254 0.32 -14.15 5.77
N ASN A 255 1.59 -13.76 5.64
CA ASN A 255 1.96 -12.36 5.36
C ASN A 255 1.75 -11.98 3.89
N ILE A 256 0.49 -11.68 3.53
CA ILE A 256 0.02 -11.39 2.18
C ILE A 256 -0.74 -10.05 2.06
N CYS A 257 -0.54 -9.12 3.00
CA CYS A 257 -1.18 -7.80 2.95
C CYS A 257 -0.73 -7.02 1.69
N LEU A 258 -1.68 -6.36 1.03
CA LEU A 258 -1.48 -5.60 -0.21
C LEU A 258 -1.30 -4.10 0.00
N ASP A 259 -1.51 -3.56 1.21
CA ASP A 259 -1.61 -2.12 1.45
C ASP A 259 -0.38 -1.33 0.99
N ARG A 260 0.81 -1.87 1.19
CA ARG A 260 2.06 -1.21 0.75
C ARG A 260 2.20 -1.21 -0.77
N LEU A 261 1.91 -2.34 -1.42
CA LEU A 261 1.90 -2.44 -2.88
C LEU A 261 0.84 -1.52 -3.50
N GLU A 262 -0.36 -1.47 -2.91
CA GLU A 262 -1.43 -0.56 -3.34
C GLU A 262 -0.99 0.90 -3.23
N THR A 263 -0.34 1.27 -2.13
CA THR A 263 0.19 2.63 -1.92
C THR A 263 1.22 3.01 -2.99
N TRP A 264 2.19 2.13 -3.25
CA TRP A 264 3.24 2.37 -4.25
C TRP A 264 2.69 2.40 -5.68
N ILE A 265 1.83 1.44 -6.04
CA ILE A 265 1.20 1.35 -7.36
C ILE A 265 0.32 2.56 -7.60
N THR A 266 -0.51 2.94 -6.63
CA THR A 266 -1.39 4.11 -6.75
C THR A 266 -0.56 5.38 -6.92
N SER A 267 0.46 5.59 -6.09
CA SER A 267 1.34 6.76 -6.21
C SER A 267 2.04 6.87 -7.57
N LEU A 268 2.50 5.75 -8.14
CA LEU A 268 3.10 5.74 -9.47
C LEU A 268 2.05 6.02 -10.56
N ALA A 269 0.85 5.44 -10.43
CA ALA A 269 -0.25 5.64 -11.37
C ALA A 269 -0.73 7.11 -11.40
N GLU A 270 -0.83 7.77 -10.24
CA GLU A 270 -1.13 9.22 -10.14
C GLU A 270 -0.08 10.05 -10.87
N SER A 271 1.19 9.75 -10.60
CA SER A 271 2.34 10.43 -11.24
C SER A 271 2.30 10.27 -12.76
N GLN A 272 1.97 9.07 -13.26
CA GLN A 272 1.84 8.79 -14.68
C GLN A 272 0.67 9.55 -15.32
N LEU A 273 -0.49 9.60 -14.66
CA LEU A 273 -1.63 10.37 -15.15
C LEU A 273 -1.35 11.86 -15.19
N GLN A 274 -0.66 12.41 -14.19
CA GLN A 274 -0.30 13.82 -14.17
C GLN A 274 0.66 14.16 -15.32
N ILE A 275 1.68 13.33 -15.58
CA ILE A 275 2.56 13.53 -16.75
C ILE A 275 1.79 13.45 -18.06
N ARG A 276 0.83 12.52 -18.18
CA ARG A 276 -0.02 12.46 -19.37
C ARG A 276 -0.85 13.74 -19.56
N GLN A 277 -1.38 14.32 -18.49
CA GLN A 277 -2.09 15.61 -18.56
C GLN A 277 -1.15 16.73 -19.01
N GLN A 278 0.09 16.77 -18.51
CA GLN A 278 1.10 17.76 -18.92
C GLN A 278 1.51 17.59 -20.40
N ILE A 279 1.62 16.35 -20.91
CA ILE A 279 1.89 16.08 -22.34
C ILE A 279 0.73 16.58 -23.22
N LYS A 280 -0.53 16.39 -22.79
CA LYS A 280 -1.69 16.98 -23.47
C LYS A 280 -1.65 18.51 -23.45
N LYS A 281 -1.26 19.10 -22.32
CA LYS A 281 -1.11 20.55 -22.20
C LYS A 281 -0.02 21.10 -23.15
N LEU A 282 1.06 20.37 -23.38
CA LEU A 282 2.05 20.73 -24.41
C LEU A 282 1.45 20.75 -25.82
N GLU A 283 0.53 19.83 -26.14
CA GLU A 283 -0.19 19.84 -27.41
C GLU A 283 -1.04 21.11 -27.57
N GLU A 284 -1.78 21.51 -26.53
CA GLU A 284 -2.56 22.76 -26.53
C GLU A 284 -1.66 23.99 -26.72
N LEU A 285 -0.51 24.04 -26.04
CA LEU A 285 0.45 25.13 -26.16
C LEU A 285 1.10 25.17 -27.56
N GLN A 286 1.39 24.00 -28.13
CA GLN A 286 1.91 23.90 -29.49
C GLN A 286 0.87 24.36 -30.53
N GLN A 287 -0.42 24.08 -30.35
CA GLN A 287 -1.48 24.58 -31.24
C GLN A 287 -1.58 26.10 -31.24
N LYS A 288 -1.33 26.76 -30.10
CA LYS A 288 -1.33 28.23 -29.98
C LYS A 288 -0.10 28.87 -30.63
N VAL A 289 1.10 28.33 -30.38
CA VAL A 289 2.37 28.86 -30.90
C VAL A 289 3.27 27.70 -31.33
N SER A 290 3.70 27.72 -32.59
CA SER A 290 4.56 26.70 -33.18
C SER A 290 5.49 27.31 -34.22
N TYR A 291 6.62 26.64 -34.47
CA TYR A 291 7.64 27.10 -35.41
C TYR A 291 8.43 25.93 -36.00
N LYS A 292 9.26 26.22 -37.01
CA LYS A 292 10.12 25.22 -37.64
C LYS A 292 11.16 24.73 -36.61
N GLY A 293 11.19 23.42 -36.35
CA GLY A 293 12.09 22.84 -35.37
C GLY A 293 11.57 22.88 -33.92
N ASP A 294 10.26 23.10 -33.73
CA ASP A 294 9.60 23.04 -32.43
C ASP A 294 9.81 21.67 -31.75
N PRO A 295 10.44 21.63 -30.57
CA PRO A 295 10.69 20.39 -29.83
C PRO A 295 9.42 19.62 -29.49
N ILE A 296 8.29 20.31 -29.28
CA ILE A 296 7.03 19.66 -28.94
C ILE A 296 6.55 18.79 -30.11
N ILE A 297 6.59 19.31 -31.35
CA ILE A 297 6.22 18.53 -32.55
C ILE A 297 7.11 17.30 -32.68
N GLN A 298 8.41 17.46 -32.46
CA GLN A 298 9.41 16.41 -32.70
C GLN A 298 9.31 15.24 -31.71
N HIS A 299 9.00 15.53 -30.44
CA HIS A 299 9.16 14.54 -29.37
C HIS A 299 7.86 14.13 -28.68
N ARG A 300 6.83 14.99 -28.68
CA ARG A 300 5.56 14.70 -27.99
C ARG A 300 4.91 13.37 -28.40
N PRO A 301 4.87 12.97 -29.69
CA PRO A 301 4.26 11.68 -30.07
C PRO A 301 4.90 10.49 -29.34
N ALA A 302 6.23 10.46 -29.25
CA ALA A 302 6.95 9.40 -28.55
C ALA A 302 6.76 9.45 -27.03
N LEU A 303 6.63 10.65 -26.45
CA LEU A 303 6.31 10.81 -25.03
C LEU A 303 4.90 10.29 -24.71
N GLU A 304 3.90 10.61 -25.53
CA GLU A 304 2.51 10.16 -25.35
C GLU A 304 2.40 8.64 -25.51
N GLU A 305 3.07 8.05 -26.51
CA GLU A 305 3.12 6.59 -26.67
C GLU A 305 3.71 5.91 -25.43
N LYS A 306 4.87 6.38 -24.97
CA LYS A 306 5.57 5.79 -23.82
C LYS A 306 4.76 5.91 -22.53
N ILE A 307 4.13 7.06 -22.24
CA ILE A 307 3.32 7.20 -21.01
C ILE A 307 2.06 6.33 -21.05
N VAL A 308 1.42 6.19 -22.21
CA VAL A 308 0.24 5.34 -22.40
C VAL A 308 0.61 3.87 -22.17
N ASP A 309 1.75 3.42 -22.67
CA ASP A 309 2.21 2.05 -22.48
C ASP A 309 2.61 1.76 -21.04
N LEU A 310 3.31 2.69 -20.38
CA LEU A 310 3.63 2.56 -18.96
C LEU A 310 2.36 2.41 -18.12
N PHE A 311 1.40 3.33 -18.27
CA PHE A 311 0.14 3.30 -17.53
C PHE A 311 -0.68 2.05 -17.83
N ARG A 312 -0.77 1.64 -19.10
CA ARG A 312 -1.46 0.41 -19.52
C ARG A 312 -0.85 -0.81 -18.85
N ASN A 313 0.47 -0.93 -18.84
CA ASN A 313 1.17 -2.07 -18.26
C ASN A 313 1.03 -2.08 -16.73
N LEU A 314 1.10 -0.92 -16.08
CA LEU A 314 0.87 -0.79 -14.64
C LEU A 314 -0.55 -1.25 -14.27
N MET A 315 -1.57 -0.76 -14.99
CA MET A 315 -2.97 -1.14 -14.76
C MET A 315 -3.21 -2.64 -14.93
N LYS A 316 -2.58 -3.26 -15.94
CA LYS A 316 -2.66 -4.72 -16.15
C LYS A 316 -2.02 -5.49 -14.99
N SER A 317 -0.84 -5.07 -14.54
CA SER A 317 -0.13 -5.72 -13.44
C SER A 317 -0.83 -5.52 -12.09
N ALA A 318 -1.49 -4.38 -11.90
CA ALA A 318 -2.19 -4.02 -10.67
C ALA A 318 -3.49 -4.80 -10.42
N PHE A 319 -4.05 -5.46 -11.43
CA PHE A 319 -5.26 -6.27 -11.27
C PHE A 319 -4.90 -7.69 -10.82
N VAL A 320 -5.14 -7.99 -9.54
CA VAL A 320 -4.70 -9.23 -8.88
C VAL A 320 -5.85 -10.00 -8.24
N VAL A 321 -5.67 -11.30 -8.07
CA VAL A 321 -6.53 -12.14 -7.23
C VAL A 321 -6.04 -12.01 -5.79
N GLU A 322 -6.76 -11.26 -4.96
CA GLU A 322 -6.41 -11.07 -3.53
C GLU A 322 -6.73 -12.32 -2.71
N ARG A 323 -7.88 -12.95 -2.97
CA ARG A 323 -8.27 -14.25 -2.38
C ARG A 323 -8.51 -15.29 -3.47
N GLN A 324 -7.65 -16.31 -3.46
CA GLN A 324 -7.73 -17.44 -4.37
C GLN A 324 -9.07 -18.20 -4.21
N PRO A 325 -9.57 -18.87 -5.27
CA PRO A 325 -10.79 -19.66 -5.20
C PRO A 325 -10.79 -20.65 -4.03
N CYS A 326 -11.78 -20.55 -3.14
CA CYS A 326 -11.87 -21.42 -1.97
C CYS A 326 -13.33 -21.72 -1.61
N MET A 327 -13.60 -22.95 -1.17
CA MET A 327 -14.91 -23.34 -0.66
C MET A 327 -15.02 -22.95 0.82
N PRO A 328 -16.03 -22.18 1.26
CA PRO A 328 -16.16 -21.76 2.66
C PRO A 328 -16.22 -22.91 3.68
N MET A 329 -16.68 -24.09 3.26
CA MET A 329 -16.75 -25.29 4.10
C MET A 329 -15.40 -26.03 4.24
N HIS A 330 -14.39 -25.62 3.46
CA HIS A 330 -13.05 -26.22 3.45
C HIS A 330 -11.98 -25.11 3.36
N PRO A 331 -11.89 -24.21 4.36
CA PRO A 331 -11.01 -23.04 4.29
C PRO A 331 -9.52 -23.39 4.16
N ASP A 332 -9.10 -24.53 4.70
CA ASP A 332 -7.70 -25.00 4.66
C ASP A 332 -7.30 -25.65 3.33
N ARG A 333 -8.23 -25.73 2.36
CA ARG A 333 -8.00 -26.33 1.04
C ARG A 333 -8.36 -25.36 -0.09
N PRO A 334 -7.67 -24.20 -0.19
CA PRO A 334 -7.85 -23.32 -1.33
C PRO A 334 -7.44 -24.02 -2.63
N LEU A 335 -7.93 -23.53 -3.76
CA LEU A 335 -7.68 -24.06 -5.12
C LEU A 335 -8.26 -25.47 -5.41
N VAL A 336 -8.89 -26.13 -4.44
CA VAL A 336 -9.63 -27.38 -4.64
C VAL A 336 -11.12 -27.09 -4.65
N ILE A 337 -11.77 -27.21 -5.81
CA ILE A 337 -13.20 -26.90 -5.97
C ILE A 337 -13.97 -28.18 -6.29
N LYS A 338 -14.95 -28.50 -5.45
CA LYS A 338 -15.88 -29.62 -5.68
C LYS A 338 -17.03 -29.16 -6.57
N THR A 339 -17.32 -29.91 -7.63
CA THR A 339 -18.47 -29.65 -8.51
C THR A 339 -19.78 -29.59 -7.73
N GLY A 340 -20.64 -28.64 -8.07
CA GLY A 340 -21.92 -28.41 -7.38
C GLY A 340 -21.80 -27.73 -6.01
N VAL A 341 -20.58 -27.49 -5.50
CA VAL A 341 -20.35 -26.79 -4.23
C VAL A 341 -20.02 -25.32 -4.49
N GLN A 342 -20.53 -24.45 -3.62
CA GLN A 342 -20.25 -23.02 -3.69
C GLN A 342 -18.81 -22.70 -3.27
N PHE A 343 -18.19 -21.79 -3.99
CA PHE A 343 -16.88 -21.23 -3.66
C PHE A 343 -16.89 -19.71 -3.80
N THR A 344 -15.86 -19.07 -3.28
CA THR A 344 -15.65 -17.63 -3.33
C THR A 344 -14.28 -17.30 -3.90
N THR A 345 -14.14 -16.11 -4.47
CA THR A 345 -12.86 -15.53 -4.86
C THR A 345 -12.97 -14.00 -4.80
N LYS A 346 -11.86 -13.32 -4.54
CA LYS A 346 -11.81 -11.86 -4.49
C LYS A 346 -10.68 -11.35 -5.37
N VAL A 347 -10.99 -10.38 -6.22
CA VAL A 347 -10.01 -9.63 -7.00
C VAL A 347 -9.89 -8.21 -6.47
N ARG A 348 -8.72 -7.60 -6.61
CA ARG A 348 -8.42 -6.23 -6.19
C ARG A 348 -7.65 -5.53 -7.30
N LEU A 349 -7.95 -4.26 -7.52
CA LEU A 349 -7.14 -3.37 -8.34
C LEU A 349 -6.27 -2.53 -7.40
N LEU A 350 -4.95 -2.71 -7.50
CA LEU A 350 -3.96 -2.02 -6.66
C LEU A 350 -3.77 -0.54 -7.04
N VAL A 351 -4.39 -0.09 -8.14
CA VAL A 351 -4.54 1.33 -8.46
C VAL A 351 -5.84 1.81 -7.85
N LYS A 352 -5.73 2.58 -6.77
CA LYS A 352 -6.87 3.02 -5.98
C LYS A 352 -7.28 4.45 -6.35
N PHE A 353 -8.10 4.57 -7.38
CA PHE A 353 -8.72 5.84 -7.77
C PHE A 353 -10.19 5.90 -7.37
N PRO A 354 -10.63 6.92 -6.60
CA PRO A 354 -12.04 7.13 -6.29
C PRO A 354 -12.93 7.22 -7.54
N GLU A 355 -12.39 7.76 -8.63
CA GLU A 355 -13.05 7.91 -9.92
C GLU A 355 -13.41 6.57 -10.58
N LEU A 356 -12.71 5.49 -10.21
CA LEU A 356 -12.98 4.13 -10.72
C LEU A 356 -14.04 3.39 -9.91
N ASN A 357 -14.51 3.97 -8.80
CA ASN A 357 -15.53 3.34 -7.96
C ASN A 357 -16.81 3.12 -8.77
N TYR A 358 -17.30 1.88 -8.79
CA TYR A 358 -18.44 1.42 -9.59
C TYR A 358 -18.29 1.51 -11.12
N GLN A 359 -17.11 1.87 -11.65
CA GLN A 359 -16.90 1.98 -13.11
C GLN A 359 -16.47 0.66 -13.76
N LEU A 360 -15.87 -0.26 -12.99
CA LEU A 360 -15.30 -1.48 -13.53
C LEU A 360 -16.21 -2.69 -13.28
N LYS A 361 -16.68 -3.33 -14.36
CA LYS A 361 -17.45 -4.57 -14.31
C LYS A 361 -16.54 -5.77 -14.58
N ILE A 362 -16.32 -6.59 -13.56
CA ILE A 362 -15.49 -7.79 -13.61
C ILE A 362 -16.35 -8.99 -13.99
N LYS A 363 -15.87 -9.85 -14.89
CA LYS A 363 -16.51 -11.11 -15.29
C LYS A 363 -15.59 -12.29 -15.01
N VAL A 364 -16.09 -13.29 -14.30
CA VAL A 364 -15.40 -14.57 -14.07
C VAL A 364 -15.70 -15.52 -15.22
N CYS A 365 -14.68 -16.22 -15.67
CA CYS A 365 -14.78 -17.32 -16.61
C CYS A 365 -13.80 -18.43 -16.20
N ILE A 366 -14.11 -19.68 -16.57
CA ILE A 366 -13.24 -20.84 -16.40
C ILE A 366 -12.96 -21.40 -17.79
N ASP A 367 -11.78 -22.00 -17.97
CA ASP A 367 -11.38 -22.66 -19.23
C ASP A 367 -11.50 -21.78 -20.49
N LYS A 368 -11.38 -20.45 -20.35
CA LYS A 368 -11.38 -19.52 -21.49
C LYS A 368 -10.11 -19.79 -22.29
N GLU A 369 -10.27 -20.27 -23.52
CA GLU A 369 -9.16 -20.63 -24.42
C GLU A 369 -8.25 -19.42 -24.66
N SER A 370 -7.13 -19.37 -23.94
CA SER A 370 -6.06 -18.39 -24.15
C SER A 370 -4.84 -19.12 -24.68
N GLY A 371 -4.74 -19.19 -26.02
CA GLY A 371 -3.49 -19.17 -26.80
C GLY A 371 -2.45 -20.30 -26.66
N ASP A 372 -2.05 -20.71 -25.46
CA ASP A 372 -0.75 -21.40 -25.26
C ASP A 372 -0.82 -22.76 -24.57
N VAL A 373 -2.01 -23.19 -24.14
CA VAL A 373 -2.20 -24.57 -23.68
C VAL A 373 -3.12 -25.25 -24.66
N ALA A 374 -2.53 -25.88 -25.68
CA ALA A 374 -3.22 -26.86 -26.51
C ALA A 374 -4.09 -27.71 -25.58
N ALA A 375 -5.41 -27.67 -25.77
CA ALA A 375 -6.35 -28.39 -24.92
C ALA A 375 -5.87 -29.84 -24.82
N ILE A 376 -5.32 -30.22 -23.66
CA ILE A 376 -4.82 -31.57 -23.44
C ILE A 376 -5.99 -32.48 -23.79
N ARG A 377 -5.77 -33.36 -24.77
CA ARG A 377 -6.83 -34.21 -25.32
C ARG A 377 -7.45 -35.00 -24.17
N GLY A 378 -8.75 -34.80 -23.92
CA GLY A 378 -9.47 -35.41 -22.80
C GLY A 378 -9.65 -34.54 -21.56
N SER A 379 -9.16 -33.29 -21.54
CA SER A 379 -9.47 -32.34 -20.47
C SER A 379 -10.96 -32.06 -20.36
N ARG A 380 -11.45 -32.14 -19.12
CA ARG A 380 -12.84 -31.86 -18.78
C ARG A 380 -13.08 -30.36 -18.83
N LYS A 381 -14.20 -29.94 -19.41
CA LYS A 381 -14.64 -28.54 -19.44
C LYS A 381 -15.72 -28.30 -18.40
N PHE A 382 -15.67 -27.13 -17.75
CA PHE A 382 -16.65 -26.71 -16.75
C PHE A 382 -17.32 -25.39 -17.12
N ASN A 383 -18.52 -25.17 -16.60
CA ASN A 383 -19.22 -23.89 -16.64
C ASN A 383 -19.26 -23.29 -15.23
N ILE A 384 -19.15 -21.96 -15.14
CA ILE A 384 -19.45 -21.22 -13.92
C ILE A 384 -20.94 -20.90 -13.89
N LEU A 385 -21.59 -21.31 -12.80
CA LEU A 385 -22.96 -20.97 -12.43
C LEU A 385 -22.95 -19.94 -11.29
N GLY A 386 -24.05 -19.19 -11.16
CA GLY A 386 -24.20 -18.09 -10.21
C GLY A 386 -23.86 -16.73 -10.80
N THR A 387 -23.61 -15.75 -9.93
CA THR A 387 -23.33 -14.36 -10.34
C THR A 387 -21.90 -14.23 -10.87
N ASN A 388 -21.73 -14.48 -12.16
CA ASN A 388 -20.42 -14.45 -12.82
C ASN A 388 -19.92 -13.04 -13.19
N THR A 389 -20.70 -11.99 -12.95
CA THR A 389 -20.26 -10.59 -13.09
C THR A 389 -20.46 -9.81 -11.80
N LYS A 390 -19.47 -9.01 -11.41
CA LYS A 390 -19.52 -8.16 -10.23
C LYS A 390 -18.90 -6.80 -10.55
N VAL A 391 -19.54 -5.73 -10.08
CA VAL A 391 -18.97 -4.38 -10.17
C VAL A 391 -17.96 -4.21 -9.04
N MET A 392 -16.79 -3.67 -9.37
CA MET A 392 -15.74 -3.35 -8.41
C MET A 392 -16.11 -2.08 -7.65
N ASN A 393 -15.95 -2.11 -6.33
CA ASN A 393 -16.32 -1.02 -5.44
C ASN A 393 -15.30 -0.83 -4.33
N MET A 394 -15.32 0.35 -3.70
CA MET A 394 -14.50 0.66 -2.53
C MET A 394 -15.08 -0.05 -1.29
N GLU A 395 -14.26 -0.84 -0.59
CA GLU A 395 -14.64 -1.47 0.68
C GLU A 395 -14.51 -0.51 1.87
N GLU A 396 -15.34 -0.68 2.90
CA GLU A 396 -15.35 0.10 4.16
C GLU A 396 -14.26 -0.33 5.17
N SER A 397 -13.09 -0.81 4.70
CA SER A 397 -11.96 -1.13 5.58
C SER A 397 -11.18 0.13 5.98
N ASN A 398 -10.39 0.06 7.06
CA ASN A 398 -9.61 1.21 7.57
C ASN A 398 -8.76 1.93 6.51
N ASN A 399 -8.32 1.21 5.47
CA ASN A 399 -7.55 1.76 4.36
C ASN A 399 -8.30 1.81 3.03
N GLY A 400 -9.55 1.33 2.95
CA GLY A 400 -10.42 1.26 1.76
C GLY A 400 -9.78 0.61 0.52
N SER A 401 -10.35 -0.47 -0.03
CA SER A 401 -9.78 -1.15 -1.20
C SER A 401 -10.73 -1.21 -2.39
N LEU A 402 -10.21 -1.03 -3.61
CA LEU A 402 -11.00 -1.16 -4.83
C LEU A 402 -11.02 -2.62 -5.26
N SER A 403 -12.10 -3.34 -4.93
CA SER A 403 -12.15 -4.79 -5.07
C SER A 403 -13.51 -5.32 -5.50
N ALA A 404 -13.55 -6.56 -5.97
CA ALA A 404 -14.77 -7.27 -6.32
C ALA A 404 -14.71 -8.68 -5.74
N GLU A 405 -15.59 -8.96 -4.77
CA GLU A 405 -15.77 -10.29 -4.22
C GLU A 405 -16.92 -11.02 -4.91
N PHE A 406 -16.60 -12.22 -5.41
CA PHE A 406 -17.56 -13.16 -5.95
C PHE A 406 -17.90 -14.19 -4.89
N LYS A 407 -19.16 -14.19 -4.46
CA LYS A 407 -19.74 -15.19 -3.57
C LYS A 407 -20.68 -16.10 -4.36
N HIS A 408 -20.87 -17.32 -3.87
CA HIS A 408 -21.83 -18.28 -4.44
C HIS A 408 -21.53 -18.70 -5.89
N LEU A 409 -20.25 -18.70 -6.29
CA LEU A 409 -19.86 -19.31 -7.56
C LEU A 409 -19.97 -20.82 -7.44
N VAL A 410 -20.43 -21.50 -8.49
CA VAL A 410 -20.49 -22.97 -8.55
C VAL A 410 -19.92 -23.41 -9.89
N ILE A 411 -19.17 -24.51 -9.94
CA ILE A 411 -18.79 -25.14 -11.20
C ILE A 411 -19.68 -26.35 -11.50
N ALA A 412 -20.04 -26.52 -12.77
CA ALA A 412 -20.80 -27.66 -13.29
C ALA A 412 -20.15 -28.21 -14.57
N TRP A 413 -20.34 -29.50 -14.83
CA TRP A 413 -19.81 -30.16 -16.02
C TRP A 413 -20.44 -29.63 -17.31
N VAL A 414 -19.64 -29.53 -18.37
CA VAL A 414 -20.17 -29.40 -19.74
C VAL A 414 -20.53 -30.80 -20.24
N THR A 415 -21.82 -31.13 -20.30
CA THR A 415 -22.30 -32.36 -20.94
C THR A 415 -22.24 -32.18 -22.46
N VAL A 416 -21.32 -32.89 -23.12
CA VAL A 416 -21.37 -33.05 -24.58
C VAL A 416 -22.51 -34.02 -24.87
N GLY A 417 -23.59 -33.54 -25.51
CA GLY A 417 -24.70 -34.40 -25.94
C GLY A 417 -24.23 -35.52 -26.87
N PRO A 418 -24.96 -36.64 -26.98
CA PRO A 418 -24.54 -37.77 -27.81
C PRO A 418 -24.33 -37.32 -29.25
N LEU A 419 -23.17 -37.65 -29.80
CA LEU A 419 -22.92 -37.63 -31.24
C LEU A 419 -24.09 -38.37 -31.92
N LYS A 420 -24.92 -37.66 -32.67
CA LYS A 420 -25.84 -38.30 -33.60
C LYS A 420 -24.97 -39.08 -34.58
N GLN A 421 -24.93 -40.40 -34.43
CA GLN A 421 -24.45 -41.31 -35.47
C GLN A 421 -25.43 -41.14 -36.65
N ASN A 422 -24.94 -40.59 -37.75
CA ASN A 422 -25.58 -40.74 -39.06
C ASN A 422 -25.13 -42.07 -39.67
#